data_AF-K1SLP1-F1
#
_entry.id   AF-K1SLP1-F1
#
_cell.length_a   1.000
_cell.length_b   1.000
_cell.length_c   1.000
_cell.angle_alpha   90.00
_cell.angle_beta   90.00
_cell.angle_gamma   90.00
#
_symmetry.space_group_name_H-M   'P 1'
#
loop_
_entity.id
_entity.type
_entity.pdbx_description
1 polymer ?
#
loop_
_entity_poly.entity_id
_entity_poly.type
_entity_poly.pdbx_seq_one_letter_code
_entity_poly.pdbx_strand_id
1 'polypeptide(L)'
;GVSECMQEKTDNLFKYGDIGVILADEIRNDAETYPCKVITELDNPIRATVIGAGQFSMDISGSTIQYADVALPIKNLPCIESLERVSDKACAICIRGEKSPSFKDVDTLSEKIVTACKELINNNTTLVVILKEDFSKALGQCLRRRLPPKYPFICLDGIECKSDDYIDIGEPIAGNKAVPVVVKTLVFGGKKNEVRNCT
;
A
#
# COMPACT_ATOMS: atom_id res chain seq x y z
N GLY A 1 -14.04 -4.63 -6.62
CA GLY A 1 -13.36 -5.94 -6.54
C GLY A 1 -14.34 -7.09 -6.31
N VAL A 2 -13.93 -8.34 -6.58
CA VAL A 2 -14.79 -9.56 -6.49
C VAL A 2 -15.47 -9.67 -5.12
N SER A 3 -14.76 -9.37 -4.02
CA SER A 3 -15.30 -9.43 -2.66
C SER A 3 -16.48 -8.49 -2.42
N GLU A 4 -16.47 -7.29 -3.01
CA GLU A 4 -17.59 -6.35 -2.91
C GLU A 4 -18.80 -6.87 -3.71
N CYS A 5 -18.53 -7.49 -4.87
CA CYS A 5 -19.56 -8.09 -5.72
C CYS A 5 -20.19 -9.33 -5.09
N MET A 6 -19.51 -10.00 -4.14
CA MET A 6 -20.11 -11.10 -3.37
C MET A 6 -21.30 -10.61 -2.52
N GLN A 7 -21.27 -9.35 -2.06
CA GLN A 7 -22.29 -8.75 -1.18
C GLN A 7 -23.33 -7.94 -1.96
N GLU A 8 -22.93 -7.19 -2.97
CA GLU A 8 -23.82 -6.36 -3.80
C GLU A 8 -24.07 -7.00 -5.17
N LYS A 9 -25.31 -7.44 -5.43
CA LYS A 9 -25.72 -7.84 -6.78
C LYS A 9 -25.89 -6.61 -7.69
N THR A 10 -25.46 -6.74 -8.94
CA THR A 10 -25.55 -5.70 -9.96
C THR A 10 -25.83 -6.35 -11.31
N ASP A 11 -26.72 -5.74 -12.10
CA ASP A 11 -27.05 -6.24 -13.45
C ASP A 11 -25.95 -5.90 -14.48
N ASN A 12 -25.07 -4.95 -14.16
CA ASN A 12 -23.93 -4.62 -14.99
C ASN A 12 -22.75 -5.58 -14.77
N LEU A 13 -22.62 -6.56 -15.66
CA LEU A 13 -21.58 -7.60 -15.67
C LEU A 13 -20.13 -7.07 -15.74
N PHE A 14 -19.92 -5.84 -16.20
CA PHE A 14 -18.61 -5.22 -16.33
C PHE A 14 -18.52 -3.88 -15.59
N LYS A 15 -19.26 -3.73 -14.48
CA LYS A 15 -19.31 -2.51 -13.67
C LYS A 15 -17.95 -1.88 -13.39
N TYR A 16 -16.90 -2.69 -13.22
CA TYR A 16 -15.54 -2.25 -12.89
C TYR A 16 -14.56 -2.33 -14.08
N GLY A 17 -15.04 -2.65 -15.28
CA GLY A 17 -14.19 -2.86 -16.46
C GLY A 17 -13.37 -4.15 -16.43
N ASP A 18 -13.67 -5.07 -15.50
CA ASP A 18 -13.06 -6.40 -15.39
C ASP A 18 -14.15 -7.48 -15.25
N ILE A 19 -13.72 -8.75 -15.17
CA ILE A 19 -14.62 -9.91 -15.00
C ILE A 19 -15.08 -10.12 -13.56
N GLY A 20 -14.80 -9.18 -12.64
CA GLY A 20 -14.97 -9.40 -11.21
C GLY A 20 -16.41 -9.64 -10.77
N VAL A 21 -17.39 -9.03 -11.46
CA VAL A 21 -18.83 -9.24 -11.21
C VAL A 21 -19.25 -10.66 -11.61
N ILE A 22 -18.84 -11.10 -12.80
CA ILE A 22 -19.14 -12.44 -13.33
C ILE A 22 -18.56 -13.51 -12.41
N LEU A 23 -17.29 -13.34 -12.03
CA LEU A 23 -16.61 -14.28 -11.14
C LEU A 23 -17.27 -14.36 -9.76
N ALA A 24 -17.70 -13.23 -9.20
CA ALA A 24 -18.40 -13.23 -7.92
C ALA A 24 -19.77 -13.92 -7.99
N ASP A 25 -20.49 -13.77 -9.12
CA ASP A 25 -21.78 -14.43 -9.31
C ASP A 25 -21.62 -15.95 -9.36
N GLU A 26 -20.64 -16.43 -10.12
CA GLU A 26 -20.34 -17.86 -10.23
C GLU A 26 -19.91 -18.46 -8.88
N ILE A 27 -18.99 -17.79 -8.16
CA ILE A 27 -18.57 -18.23 -6.82
C ILE A 27 -19.76 -18.28 -5.86
N ARG A 28 -20.70 -17.34 -5.95
CA ARG A 28 -21.88 -17.31 -5.08
C ARG A 28 -22.83 -18.48 -5.39
N ASN A 29 -23.04 -18.78 -6.66
CA ASN A 29 -23.87 -19.91 -7.10
C ASN A 29 -23.28 -21.24 -6.62
N ASP A 30 -21.95 -21.40 -6.73
CA ASP A 30 -21.26 -22.61 -6.27
C ASP A 30 -21.17 -22.69 -4.74
N ALA A 31 -21.07 -21.56 -4.04
CA ALA A 31 -20.94 -21.49 -2.58
C ALA A 31 -22.11 -22.15 -1.83
N GLU A 32 -23.32 -22.11 -2.39
CA GLU A 32 -24.49 -22.78 -1.79
C GLU A 32 -24.36 -24.31 -1.78
N THR A 33 -23.59 -24.87 -2.71
CA THR A 33 -23.39 -26.32 -2.88
C THR A 33 -22.04 -26.82 -2.35
N TYR A 34 -21.20 -25.90 -1.88
CA TYR A 34 -19.84 -26.22 -1.48
C TYR A 34 -19.80 -27.00 -0.15
N PRO A 35 -19.03 -28.10 -0.04
CA PRO A 35 -19.07 -29.00 1.13
C PRO A 35 -18.40 -28.44 2.40
N CYS A 36 -18.15 -27.14 2.47
CA CYS A 36 -17.46 -26.47 3.57
C CYS A 36 -18.19 -25.19 3.97
N LYS A 37 -17.96 -24.74 5.21
CA LYS A 37 -18.49 -23.45 5.69
C LYS A 37 -17.91 -22.30 4.85
N VAL A 38 -18.76 -21.64 4.08
CA VAL A 38 -18.42 -20.41 3.37
C VAL A 38 -18.60 -19.22 4.30
N ILE A 39 -17.56 -18.38 4.43
CA ILE A 39 -17.59 -17.14 5.21
C ILE A 39 -17.69 -15.98 4.22
N THR A 40 -18.82 -15.28 4.21
CA THR A 40 -19.14 -14.21 3.25
C THR A 40 -18.89 -12.80 3.79
N GLU A 41 -18.67 -12.66 5.09
CA GLU A 41 -18.41 -11.39 5.78
C GLU A 41 -17.02 -11.42 6.42
N LEU A 42 -16.17 -10.46 6.03
CA LEU A 42 -14.82 -10.27 6.54
C LEU A 42 -14.61 -8.78 6.79
N ASP A 43 -14.09 -8.43 7.97
CA ASP A 43 -13.73 -7.05 8.31
C ASP A 43 -12.69 -6.45 7.34
N ASN A 44 -11.91 -7.32 6.68
CA ASN A 44 -10.90 -6.93 5.71
C ASN A 44 -10.87 -7.93 4.53
N PRO A 45 -11.58 -7.65 3.42
CA PRO A 45 -11.69 -8.57 2.29
C PRO A 45 -10.38 -8.82 1.55
N ILE A 46 -9.36 -7.97 1.74
CA ILE A 46 -8.00 -8.16 1.21
C ILE A 46 -7.36 -9.45 1.77
N ARG A 47 -7.82 -9.93 2.94
CA ARG A 47 -7.38 -11.22 3.49
C ARG A 47 -7.92 -12.43 2.73
N ALA A 48 -8.83 -12.26 1.76
CA ALA A 48 -9.25 -13.32 0.85
C ALA A 48 -8.16 -13.57 -0.21
N THR A 49 -7.03 -14.09 0.25
CA THR A 49 -5.98 -14.62 -0.63
C THR A 49 -6.44 -16.00 -1.10
N VAL A 50 -6.66 -16.17 -2.40
CA VAL A 50 -6.63 -17.50 -3.00
C VAL A 50 -5.26 -18.09 -2.65
N ILE A 51 -5.23 -19.18 -1.90
CA ILE A 51 -4.00 -19.97 -1.70
C ILE A 51 -3.61 -20.51 -3.09
N GLY A 52 -2.84 -19.73 -3.85
CA GLY A 52 -2.40 -20.10 -5.20
C GLY A 52 -2.42 -19.02 -6.29
N ALA A 53 -2.95 -17.81 -6.07
CA ALA A 53 -3.02 -16.78 -7.13
C ALA A 53 -2.64 -15.35 -6.67
N GLY A 54 -1.67 -15.23 -5.75
CA GLY A 54 -1.00 -13.96 -5.45
C GLY A 54 0.42 -13.99 -5.98
N GLN A 55 0.85 -12.98 -6.74
CA GLN A 55 2.29 -12.78 -6.96
C GLN A 55 2.90 -12.35 -5.63
N PHE A 56 3.57 -13.29 -4.97
CA PHE A 56 4.36 -13.03 -3.77
C PHE A 56 5.79 -12.74 -4.22
N SER A 57 6.22 -11.49 -4.16
CA SER A 57 7.65 -11.17 -4.13
C SER A 57 8.03 -10.83 -2.69
N MET A 58 9.02 -11.55 -2.17
CA MET A 58 9.67 -11.21 -0.91
C MET A 58 10.98 -10.54 -1.26
N ASP A 59 11.00 -9.21 -1.21
CA ASP A 59 12.23 -8.46 -1.34
C ASP A 59 12.87 -8.34 0.05
N ILE A 60 14.04 -8.97 0.20
CA ILE A 60 14.92 -8.71 1.33
C ILE A 60 15.68 -7.44 0.94
N SER A 61 15.23 -6.29 1.44
CA SER A 61 16.02 -5.05 1.33
C SER A 61 17.35 -5.26 2.05
N GLY A 62 18.37 -5.68 1.28
CA GLY A 62 19.74 -5.86 1.71
C GLY A 62 20.47 -4.52 1.90
N SER A 63 19.78 -3.40 1.71
CA SER A 63 20.34 -2.05 1.59
C SER A 63 19.64 -1.07 2.54
N THR A 64 19.62 -1.39 3.83
CA THR A 64 19.44 -0.42 4.93
C THR A 64 18.16 0.42 4.93
N ILE A 65 17.16 -0.12 5.61
CA ILE A 65 15.96 0.60 6.00
C ILE A 65 16.30 1.76 6.96
N GLN A 66 15.54 2.87 6.88
CA GLN A 66 15.59 3.95 7.86
C GLN A 66 14.21 4.14 8.47
N TYR A 67 14.09 3.85 9.77
CA TYR A 67 12.85 4.07 10.51
C TYR A 67 13.15 4.64 11.89
N ALA A 68 12.14 5.27 12.48
CA ALA A 68 12.19 5.73 13.86
C ALA A 68 10.81 5.62 14.47
N ASP A 69 10.75 5.16 15.72
CA ASP A 69 9.56 5.24 16.59
C ASP A 69 8.28 4.59 16.00
N VAL A 70 8.41 3.69 15.02
CA VAL A 70 7.30 3.01 14.35
C VAL A 70 6.95 1.69 15.05
N ALA A 71 5.65 1.41 15.18
CA ALA A 71 5.15 0.10 15.60
C ALA A 71 5.04 -0.82 14.38
N LEU A 72 5.80 -1.93 14.40
CA LEU A 72 5.72 -3.02 13.43
C LEU A 72 5.05 -4.25 14.10
N PRO A 73 4.42 -5.17 13.33
CA PRO A 73 4.26 -5.15 11.87
C PRO A 73 3.12 -4.24 11.39
N ILE A 74 3.24 -3.70 10.18
CA ILE A 74 2.18 -2.99 9.46
C ILE A 74 1.55 -3.94 8.44
N LYS A 75 0.21 -3.96 8.34
CA LYS A 75 -0.52 -4.89 7.48
C LYS A 75 -1.56 -4.17 6.62
N ASN A 76 -1.65 -4.58 5.36
CA ASN A 76 -2.62 -4.10 4.37
C ASN A 76 -2.64 -2.57 4.21
N LEU A 77 -1.46 -1.96 4.17
CA LEU A 77 -1.36 -0.51 3.97
C LEU A 77 -1.52 -0.21 2.46
N PRO A 78 -2.50 0.62 2.04
CA PRO A 78 -2.71 0.91 0.62
C PRO A 78 -1.57 1.75 0.04
N CYS A 79 -1.14 1.42 -1.17
CA CYS A 79 -0.08 2.11 -1.90
C CYS A 79 -0.63 3.25 -2.77
N ILE A 80 0.03 4.41 -2.72
CA ILE A 80 -0.26 5.56 -3.58
C ILE A 80 1.02 6.02 -4.29
N GLU A 81 0.95 6.25 -5.61
CA GLU A 81 2.13 6.67 -6.41
C GLU A 81 2.25 8.19 -6.59
N SER A 82 1.32 8.97 -6.05
CA SER A 82 1.33 10.44 -6.16
C SER A 82 1.06 11.09 -4.81
N LEU A 83 1.88 12.09 -4.48
CA LEU A 83 1.70 12.92 -3.28
C LEU A 83 0.37 13.70 -3.30
N GLU A 84 -0.19 13.96 -4.49
CA GLU A 84 -1.49 14.64 -4.65
C GLU A 84 -2.67 13.76 -4.22
N ARG A 85 -2.47 12.43 -4.11
CA ARG A 85 -3.48 11.46 -3.68
C ARG A 85 -3.40 11.15 -2.19
N VAL A 86 -2.47 11.78 -1.46
CA VAL A 86 -2.38 11.64 -0.01
C VAL A 86 -3.66 12.21 0.60
N SER A 87 -4.24 11.46 1.54
CA SER A 87 -5.41 11.85 2.33
C SER A 87 -5.07 11.78 3.82
N ASP A 88 -6.06 11.96 4.68
CA ASP A 88 -5.96 11.79 6.12
C ASP A 88 -5.83 10.32 6.58
N LYS A 89 -5.98 9.36 5.65
CA LYS A 89 -5.89 7.92 5.93
C LYS A 89 -4.48 7.36 5.74
N ALA A 90 -4.12 6.41 6.61
CA ALA A 90 -2.84 5.70 6.53
C ALA A 90 -2.62 5.07 5.15
N CYS A 91 -1.47 5.34 4.54
CA CYS A 91 -1.08 4.84 3.24
C CYS A 91 0.46 4.73 3.12
N ALA A 92 0.91 3.95 2.14
CA ALA A 92 2.31 3.85 1.75
C ALA A 92 2.56 4.72 0.52
N ILE A 93 3.44 5.71 0.65
CA ILE A 93 3.77 6.63 -0.43
C ILE A 93 4.87 6.03 -1.28
N CYS A 94 4.51 5.60 -2.48
CA CYS A 94 5.38 4.88 -3.40
C CYS A 94 5.99 5.88 -4.39
N ILE A 95 7.29 6.10 -4.29
CA ILE A 95 8.01 7.09 -5.08
C ILE A 95 9.07 6.36 -5.88
N ARG A 96 8.98 6.46 -7.20
CA ARG A 96 9.99 5.87 -8.07
C ARG A 96 11.36 6.49 -7.80
N GLY A 97 11.41 7.83 -7.70
CA GLY A 97 12.66 8.57 -7.50
C GLY A 97 13.52 8.61 -8.77
N GLU A 98 14.57 9.42 -8.71
CA GLU A 98 15.60 9.43 -9.75
C GLU A 98 16.68 8.39 -9.41
N LYS A 99 17.34 7.81 -10.42
CA LYS A 99 18.36 6.76 -10.22
C LYS A 99 19.58 7.22 -9.43
N SER A 100 19.86 8.52 -9.40
CA SER A 100 21.05 9.08 -8.75
C SER A 100 20.78 10.53 -8.33
N PRO A 101 19.87 10.75 -7.36
CA PRO A 101 19.48 12.08 -6.94
C PRO A 101 20.64 12.76 -6.21
N SER A 102 20.80 14.06 -6.39
CA SER A 102 21.68 14.84 -5.52
C SER A 102 21.08 14.95 -4.12
N PHE A 103 21.90 15.31 -3.13
CA PHE A 103 21.39 15.60 -1.79
C PHE A 103 20.31 16.68 -1.79
N LYS A 104 20.43 17.68 -2.68
CA LYS A 104 19.43 18.74 -2.83
C LYS A 104 18.10 18.20 -3.32
N ASP A 105 18.11 17.22 -4.22
CA ASP A 105 16.90 16.58 -4.75
C ASP A 105 16.19 15.76 -3.65
N VAL A 106 16.97 15.01 -2.87
CA VAL A 106 16.45 14.25 -1.70
C VAL A 106 15.87 15.19 -0.64
N ASP A 107 16.56 16.31 -0.36
CA ASP A 107 16.10 17.31 0.60
C ASP A 107 14.80 17.99 0.14
N THR A 108 14.73 18.35 -1.14
CA THR A 108 13.53 18.91 -1.78
C THR A 108 12.37 17.91 -1.75
N LEU A 109 12.64 16.63 -2.02
CA LEU A 109 11.63 15.57 -1.95
C LEU A 109 11.09 15.42 -0.53
N SER A 110 11.94 15.47 0.49
CA SER A 110 11.52 15.39 1.89
C SER A 110 10.58 16.54 2.29
N GLU A 111 10.81 17.75 1.78
CA GLU A 111 9.93 18.90 2.00
C GLU A 111 8.56 18.70 1.34
N LYS A 112 8.55 18.19 0.09
CA LYS A 112 7.31 17.87 -0.62
C LYS A 112 6.49 16.80 0.12
N ILE A 113 7.14 15.74 0.61
CA ILE A 113 6.48 14.68 1.39
C ILE A 113 5.86 15.26 2.66
N VAL A 114 6.62 16.00 3.46
CA VAL A 114 6.11 16.61 4.71
C VAL A 114 4.94 17.55 4.42
N THR A 115 5.01 18.31 3.33
CA THR A 115 3.94 19.22 2.92
C THR A 115 2.67 18.47 2.52
N ALA A 116 2.78 17.42 1.71
CA ALA A 116 1.65 16.61 1.29
C ALA A 116 1.03 15.80 2.45
N CYS A 117 1.84 15.38 3.42
CA CYS A 117 1.42 14.52 4.53
C CYS A 117 1.04 15.29 5.80
N LYS A 118 0.83 16.61 5.73
CA LYS A 118 0.52 17.44 6.91
C LYS A 118 -0.63 16.89 7.75
N GLU A 119 -1.70 16.40 7.11
CA GLU A 119 -2.84 15.83 7.82
C GLU A 119 -2.48 14.53 8.56
N LEU A 120 -1.76 13.61 7.90
CA LEU A 120 -1.24 12.39 8.54
C LEU A 120 -0.33 12.71 9.73
N ILE A 121 0.52 13.73 9.58
CA ILE A 121 1.44 14.19 10.61
C ILE A 121 0.70 14.78 11.81
N ASN A 122 -0.29 15.63 11.56
CA ASN A 122 -1.11 16.20 12.62
C ASN A 122 -1.93 15.13 13.37
N ASN A 123 -2.33 14.07 12.67
CA ASN A 123 -3.05 12.94 13.26
C ASN A 123 -2.13 11.90 13.93
N ASN A 124 -0.81 12.13 13.97
CA ASN A 124 0.19 11.22 14.50
C ASN A 124 0.15 9.81 13.85
N THR A 125 -0.22 9.77 12.56
CA THR A 125 -0.24 8.54 11.76
C THR A 125 1.16 8.21 11.24
N THR A 126 1.62 6.98 11.39
CA THR A 126 2.94 6.55 10.87
C THR A 126 3.13 6.95 9.40
N LEU A 127 4.22 7.68 9.10
CA LEU A 127 4.59 8.01 7.74
C LEU A 127 5.37 6.86 7.10
N VAL A 128 4.81 6.25 6.05
CA VAL A 128 5.44 5.15 5.31
C VAL A 128 5.80 5.61 3.91
N VAL A 129 7.09 5.58 3.58
CA VAL A 129 7.61 5.93 2.24
C VAL A 129 8.35 4.75 1.65
N ILE A 130 8.03 4.41 0.42
CA ILE A 130 8.65 3.32 -0.35
C ILE A 130 9.31 3.93 -1.57
N LEU A 131 10.57 3.61 -1.78
CA LEU A 131 11.38 4.06 -2.90
C LEU A 131 11.69 2.90 -3.83
N LYS A 132 11.61 3.12 -5.14
CA LYS A 132 12.15 2.15 -6.10
C LYS A 132 13.68 2.15 -6.10
N GLU A 133 14.28 3.32 -5.94
CA GLU A 133 15.74 3.52 -6.03
C GLU A 133 16.39 3.59 -4.62
N ASP A 134 17.69 3.26 -4.54
CA ASP A 134 18.44 3.06 -3.28
C ASP A 134 18.90 4.36 -2.61
N PHE A 135 17.95 5.10 -2.04
CA PHE A 135 18.26 6.31 -1.26
C PHE A 135 17.38 6.52 -0.01
N SER A 136 16.78 5.46 0.55
CA SER A 136 15.88 5.56 1.71
C SER A 136 16.55 6.15 2.95
N LYS A 137 17.82 5.83 3.19
CA LYS A 137 18.60 6.42 4.29
C LYS A 137 18.73 7.93 4.16
N ALA A 138 19.15 8.42 3.00
CA ALA A 138 19.32 9.86 2.78
C ALA A 138 17.99 10.60 2.95
N LEU A 139 16.91 10.03 2.41
CA LEU A 139 15.57 10.58 2.56
C LEU A 139 15.12 10.58 4.02
N GLY A 140 15.28 9.46 4.73
CA GLY A 140 14.88 9.32 6.12
C GLY A 140 15.63 10.27 7.06
N GLN A 141 16.91 10.56 6.78
CA GLN A 141 17.65 11.59 7.51
C GLN A 141 17.11 13.01 7.24
N CYS A 142 16.71 13.31 6.00
CA CYS A 142 16.10 14.59 5.66
C CYS A 142 14.69 14.75 6.28
N LEU A 143 13.93 13.66 6.35
CA LEU A 143 12.63 13.61 7.03
C LEU A 143 12.78 13.77 8.54
N ARG A 144 13.73 13.09 9.19
CA ARG A 144 13.95 13.20 10.65
C ARG A 144 14.24 14.63 11.11
N ARG A 145 14.86 15.46 10.27
CA ARG A 145 15.09 16.89 10.56
C ARG A 145 13.84 17.76 10.47
N ARG A 146 12.81 17.30 9.74
CA ARG A 146 11.59 18.05 9.44
C ARG A 146 10.37 17.57 10.22
N LEU A 147 10.35 16.29 10.60
CA LEU A 147 9.27 15.68 11.36
C LEU A 147 9.39 16.05 12.85
N PRO A 148 8.27 16.03 13.61
CA PRO A 148 8.30 16.21 15.05
C PRO A 148 9.29 15.24 15.74
N PRO A 149 9.85 15.61 16.90
CA PRO A 149 10.70 14.71 17.67
C PRO A 149 9.99 13.40 17.97
N LYS A 150 10.69 12.28 17.74
CA LYS A 150 10.17 10.91 17.90
C LYS A 150 8.94 10.57 17.04
N TYR A 151 8.68 11.31 15.97
CA TYR A 151 7.58 11.00 15.08
C TYR A 151 7.78 9.64 14.38
N PRO A 152 6.76 8.77 14.31
CA PRO A 152 6.84 7.45 13.71
C PRO A 152 6.97 7.53 12.18
N PHE A 153 8.09 7.08 11.62
CA PHE A 153 8.23 6.95 10.16
C PHE A 153 9.09 5.76 9.75
N ILE A 154 8.90 5.30 8.53
CA ILE A 154 9.72 4.27 7.88
C ILE A 154 9.92 4.60 6.40
N CYS A 155 11.17 4.55 5.96
CA CYS A 155 11.57 4.62 4.56
C CYS A 155 12.16 3.27 4.15
N LEU A 156 11.66 2.73 3.05
CA LEU A 156 12.11 1.50 2.42
C LEU A 156 12.58 1.83 1.00
N ASP A 157 13.62 1.18 0.50
CA ASP A 157 14.07 1.27 -0.90
C ASP A 157 14.14 -0.10 -1.58
N GLY A 158 14.30 -0.07 -2.91
CA GLY A 158 14.39 -1.26 -3.75
C GLY A 158 13.05 -1.98 -3.95
N ILE A 159 11.93 -1.34 -3.62
CA ILE A 159 10.60 -1.94 -3.72
C ILE A 159 9.79 -1.15 -4.73
N GLU A 160 9.27 -1.85 -5.74
CA GLU A 160 8.35 -1.29 -6.72
C GLU A 160 6.91 -1.64 -6.34
N CYS A 161 6.09 -0.62 -6.12
CA CYS A 161 4.66 -0.74 -5.87
C CYS A 161 3.89 0.19 -6.81
N LYS A 162 2.71 -0.24 -7.22
CA LYS A 162 1.78 0.50 -8.05
C LYS A 162 0.65 1.09 -7.22
N SER A 163 -0.05 2.05 -7.81
CA SER A 163 -1.33 2.51 -7.29
C SER A 163 -2.27 1.31 -7.18
N ASP A 164 -2.97 1.21 -6.04
CA ASP A 164 -3.92 0.14 -5.70
C ASP A 164 -3.27 -1.19 -5.27
N ASP A 165 -1.94 -1.26 -5.18
CA ASP A 165 -1.27 -2.30 -4.40
C ASP A 165 -1.53 -2.08 -2.89
N TYR A 166 -1.32 -3.15 -2.12
CA TYR A 166 -1.23 -3.10 -0.67
C TYR A 166 0.11 -3.62 -0.21
N ILE A 167 0.59 -3.14 0.92
CA ILE A 167 1.85 -3.60 1.49
C ILE A 167 1.70 -4.09 2.92
N ASP A 168 2.39 -5.19 3.20
CA ASP A 168 2.68 -5.63 4.56
C ASP A 168 4.17 -5.40 4.86
N ILE A 169 4.45 -4.85 6.03
CA ILE A 169 5.81 -4.69 6.56
C ILE A 169 5.88 -5.52 7.85
N GLY A 170 6.71 -6.56 7.85
CA GLY A 170 6.86 -7.43 9.02
C GLY A 170 7.78 -6.85 10.09
N GLU A 171 8.07 -7.67 11.10
CA GLU A 171 9.00 -7.33 12.17
C GLU A 171 10.44 -7.18 11.66
N PRO A 172 11.25 -6.29 12.26
CA PRO A 172 12.66 -6.19 11.92
C PRO A 172 13.40 -7.51 12.10
N ILE A 173 14.26 -7.81 11.15
CA ILE A 173 15.17 -8.96 11.13
C ILE A 173 16.62 -8.49 10.99
N ALA A 174 17.56 -9.42 11.06
CA ALA A 174 18.99 -9.14 10.88
C ALA A 174 19.53 -8.02 11.81
N GLY A 175 19.11 -8.02 13.08
CA GLY A 175 19.52 -7.02 14.07
C GLY A 175 19.03 -5.60 13.73
N ASN A 176 17.73 -5.47 13.39
CA ASN A 176 17.06 -4.21 13.07
C ASN A 176 17.50 -3.53 11.77
N LYS A 177 18.20 -4.25 10.89
CA LYS A 177 18.76 -3.70 9.64
C LYS A 177 17.90 -3.94 8.40
N ALA A 178 16.91 -4.82 8.49
CA ALA A 178 15.99 -5.13 7.41
C ALA A 178 14.61 -5.48 7.96
N VAL A 179 13.57 -5.33 7.15
CA VAL A 179 12.20 -5.79 7.42
C VAL A 179 11.73 -6.63 6.23
N PRO A 180 11.00 -7.74 6.44
CA PRO A 180 10.38 -8.46 5.35
C PRO A 180 9.18 -7.66 4.85
N VAL A 181 9.07 -7.52 3.53
CA VAL A 181 8.03 -6.73 2.89
C VAL A 181 7.29 -7.61 1.88
N VAL A 182 5.96 -7.50 1.87
CA VAL A 182 5.10 -8.22 0.92
C VAL A 182 4.24 -7.20 0.19
N VAL A 183 4.40 -7.13 -1.13
CA VAL A 183 3.52 -6.37 -2.02
C VAL A 183 2.37 -7.27 -2.46
N LYS A 184 1.14 -6.77 -2.32
CA LYS A 184 -0.11 -7.45 -2.67
C LYS A 184 -0.81 -6.67 -3.76
N THR A 185 -0.68 -7.15 -4.99
CA THR A 185 -1.38 -6.57 -6.14
C THR A 185 -2.76 -7.18 -6.31
N LEU A 186 -3.78 -6.32 -6.38
CA LEU A 186 -5.12 -6.76 -6.74
C LEU A 186 -5.18 -7.01 -8.25
N VAL A 187 -5.45 -8.26 -8.64
CA VAL A 187 -5.58 -8.67 -10.05
C VAL A 187 -6.91 -8.20 -10.67
N PHE A 188 -7.89 -7.84 -9.82
CA PHE A 188 -9.19 -7.28 -10.20
C PHE A 188 -9.33 -5.91 -9.54
N GLY A 189 -9.68 -4.89 -10.33
CA GLY A 189 -9.56 -3.47 -9.94
C GLY A 189 -10.29 -3.11 -8.65
N GLY A 190 -9.65 -2.26 -7.85
CA GLY A 190 -10.32 -1.46 -6.82
C GLY A 190 -11.09 -0.29 -7.46
N LYS A 191 -12.11 0.25 -6.77
CA LYS A 191 -12.94 1.36 -7.28
C LYS A 191 -12.07 2.49 -7.85
N LYS A 192 -12.18 2.74 -9.16
CA LYS A 192 -11.82 4.04 -9.73
C LYS A 192 -12.83 5.05 -9.20
N ASN A 193 -12.38 5.97 -8.38
CA ASN A 193 -13.14 7.19 -8.12
C ASN A 193 -13.10 8.03 -9.40
N GLU A 194 -14.01 7.71 -10.33
CA GLU A 194 -14.29 8.59 -11.45
C GLU A 194 -14.94 9.86 -10.91
N VAL A 195 -14.18 10.96 -10.90
CA VAL A 195 -14.76 12.30 -10.87
C VAL A 195 -15.52 12.46 -12.19
N ARG A 196 -16.82 12.18 -12.17
CA ARG A 196 -17.71 12.57 -13.25
C ARG A 196 -17.79 14.10 -13.23
N ASN A 197 -17.01 14.74 -14.10
CA ASN A 197 -17.30 16.10 -14.51
C ASN A 197 -18.61 16.06 -15.29
N CYS A 198 -19.69 16.51 -14.67
CA CYS A 198 -20.91 16.86 -15.38
C CYS A 198 -20.63 18.12 -16.21
N THR A 199 -20.73 17.99 -17.53
CA THR A 199 -21.07 19.08 -18.46
C THR A 199 -22.37 18.73 -19.13
#